data_AF-A0A518BWX5-F1
#
_entry.id   AF-A0A518BWX5-F1
#
_cell.length_a   1.000
_cell.length_b   1.000
_cell.length_c   1.000
_cell.angle_alpha   90.00
_cell.angle_beta   90.00
_cell.angle_gamma   90.00
#
_symmetry.space_group_name_H-M   'P 1'
#
loop_
_entity.id
_entity.type
_entity.pdbx_description
1 polymer ?
#
loop_
_entity_poly.entity_id
_entity_poly.type
_entity_poly.pdbx_seq_one_letter_code
_entity_poly.pdbx_strand_id
1 'polypeptide(L)'
;MSNEVQEHVGFAALEEAFDALYVWLARLYDTRTGGFYYQLSSLESPDLYRPDLESTGQAIRIMSRAELLPVFGTERQRATASFLNQHQHSDGYFRAKDGDPHANPERMLGRYLDYCRIGLDLLGSKPRYALPTEFSGELKNEALEPEMLEQWIEARDWSNPWQALDQVSSRAQILDNMNSDAAGRAIANMIDLVIQRQDRETGLWGSGEPYVMISGAFKAIYLLAGRCPFPKADAVYGSLMECVREHPAPRVTWISNAINLFLAVEPHMSYSPPDSDREDLLRISTRNLLTCLRDDGGFSITSEGSWAAPNEGIVLGRGLVEGDMNSAGLASQVWLNLRHVMRVPSRPPRGADRFAEALAPTPRVVIKPAGTLSLGSGNTSKA
;
A
#
# COMPACT_ATOMS: atom_id res chain seq x y z
N MET A 1 2.72 22.11 33.84
CA MET A 1 2.44 23.03 32.72
C MET A 1 2.03 22.16 31.55
N SER A 2 0.76 22.24 31.16
CA SER A 2 0.21 21.51 30.01
C SER A 2 0.89 22.01 28.75
N ASN A 3 1.65 21.14 28.09
CA ASN A 3 2.05 21.34 26.69
C ASN A 3 0.77 21.27 25.85
N GLU A 4 0.05 22.38 25.74
CA GLU A 4 -0.77 22.62 24.56
C GLU A 4 0.22 22.68 23.40
N VAL A 5 0.43 21.54 22.75
CA VAL A 5 1.12 21.44 21.48
C VAL A 5 0.35 22.39 20.56
N GLN A 6 0.96 23.52 20.19
CA GLN A 6 0.49 24.29 19.05
C GLN A 6 0.42 23.33 17.89
N GLU A 7 -0.79 22.93 17.47
CA GLU A 7 -0.95 22.09 16.29
C GLU A 7 -0.36 22.87 15.12
N HIS A 8 0.75 22.37 14.57
CA HIS A 8 1.38 22.96 13.40
C HIS A 8 0.33 23.11 12.29
N VAL A 9 0.32 24.26 11.60
CA VAL A 9 -0.64 24.58 10.53
C VAL A 9 -0.76 23.45 9.49
N GLY A 10 0.33 22.71 9.24
CA GLY A 10 0.32 21.55 8.35
C GLY A 10 -0.62 20.41 8.79
N PHE A 11 -0.76 20.15 10.09
CA PHE A 11 -1.67 19.12 10.56
C PHE A 11 -3.14 19.50 10.42
N ALA A 12 -3.50 20.78 10.55
CA ALA A 12 -4.89 21.21 10.38
C ALA A 12 -5.40 20.96 8.96
N ALA A 13 -4.59 21.28 7.94
CA ALA A 13 -4.93 21.00 6.54
C ALA A 13 -5.04 19.51 6.24
N LEU A 14 -4.17 18.70 6.86
CA LEU A 14 -4.26 17.25 6.75
C LEU A 14 -5.49 16.69 7.48
N GLU A 15 -5.88 17.20 8.65
CA GLU A 15 -7.10 16.75 9.33
C GLU A 15 -8.34 16.93 8.44
N GLU A 16 -8.46 18.10 7.82
CA GLU A 16 -9.56 18.40 6.90
C GLU A 16 -9.56 17.45 5.69
N ALA A 17 -8.39 17.18 5.11
CA ALA A 17 -8.25 16.29 3.97
C ALA A 17 -8.65 14.83 4.28
N PHE A 18 -8.53 14.39 5.52
CA PHE A 18 -8.85 13.02 5.92
C PHE A 18 -10.27 12.84 6.45
N ASP A 19 -11.03 13.92 6.65
CA ASP A 19 -12.38 13.89 7.22
C ASP A 19 -13.35 13.00 6.42
N ALA A 20 -13.21 12.97 5.10
CA ALA A 20 -14.04 12.16 4.20
C ALA A 20 -13.47 10.75 3.92
N LEU A 21 -12.22 10.47 4.31
CA LEU A 21 -11.52 9.23 3.91
C LEU A 21 -12.24 7.98 4.42
N TYR A 22 -12.72 8.01 5.66
CA TYR A 22 -13.37 6.83 6.23
C TYR A 22 -14.77 6.61 5.68
N VAL A 23 -15.49 7.67 5.33
CA VAL A 23 -16.76 7.55 4.59
C VAL A 23 -16.51 6.92 3.22
N TRP A 24 -15.47 7.37 2.52
CA TRP A 24 -15.02 6.79 1.25
C TRP A 24 -14.66 5.30 1.41
N LEU A 25 -13.89 4.94 2.44
CA LEU A 25 -13.50 3.55 2.72
C LEU A 25 -14.71 2.65 2.99
N ALA A 26 -15.67 3.12 3.79
CA ALA A 26 -16.89 2.38 4.09
C ALA A 26 -17.71 2.06 2.84
N ARG A 27 -17.76 2.99 1.87
CA ARG A 27 -18.49 2.81 0.60
C ARG A 27 -17.91 1.72 -0.29
N LEU A 28 -16.61 1.42 -0.16
CA LEU A 28 -15.92 0.39 -0.94
C LEU A 28 -16.12 -1.02 -0.41
N TYR A 29 -16.71 -1.19 0.78
CA TYR A 29 -16.98 -2.50 1.36
C TYR A 29 -18.13 -3.22 0.63
N ASP A 30 -17.87 -4.41 0.12
CA ASP A 30 -18.90 -5.27 -0.47
C ASP A 30 -19.50 -6.20 0.57
N THR A 31 -20.71 -5.89 1.04
CA THR A 31 -21.42 -6.71 2.03
C THR A 31 -21.76 -8.12 1.54
N ARG A 32 -21.70 -8.38 0.22
CA ARG A 32 -22.03 -9.69 -0.35
C ARG A 32 -20.85 -10.67 -0.24
N THR A 33 -19.65 -10.22 -0.56
CA THR A 33 -18.44 -11.07 -0.55
C THR A 33 -17.62 -10.90 0.73
N GLY A 34 -17.70 -9.75 1.38
CA GLY A 34 -16.82 -9.37 2.49
C GLY A 34 -15.50 -8.73 2.03
N GLY A 35 -15.27 -8.53 0.74
CA GLY A 35 -14.07 -7.85 0.23
C GLY A 35 -14.26 -6.34 0.06
N PHE A 36 -13.19 -5.66 -0.35
CA PHE A 36 -13.20 -4.24 -0.74
C PHE A 36 -12.84 -4.06 -2.21
N TYR A 37 -13.50 -3.09 -2.85
CA TYR A 37 -13.16 -2.63 -4.20
C TYR A 37 -11.98 -1.66 -4.20
N TYR A 38 -11.30 -1.57 -5.34
CA TYR A 38 -10.15 -0.67 -5.54
C TYR A 38 -10.54 0.82 -5.62
N GLN A 39 -11.64 1.14 -6.32
CA GLN A 39 -12.16 2.50 -6.56
C GLN A 39 -13.69 2.52 -6.52
N LEU A 40 -14.29 3.71 -6.39
CA LEU A 40 -15.75 3.82 -6.35
C LEU A 40 -16.40 3.43 -7.68
N SER A 41 -15.82 3.82 -8.81
CA SER A 41 -16.34 3.42 -10.13
C SER A 41 -16.29 1.91 -10.37
N SER A 42 -15.42 1.18 -9.66
CA SER A 42 -15.40 -0.29 -9.69
C SER A 42 -16.69 -0.90 -9.13
N LEU A 43 -17.34 -0.24 -8.17
CA LEU A 43 -18.64 -0.66 -7.61
C LEU A 43 -19.78 -0.57 -8.65
N GLU A 44 -19.69 0.38 -9.57
CA GLU A 44 -20.71 0.64 -10.59
C GLU A 44 -20.63 -0.34 -11.76
N SER A 45 -19.59 -1.18 -11.81
CA SER A 45 -19.38 -2.16 -12.88
C SER A 45 -18.96 -3.52 -12.32
N PRO A 46 -19.84 -4.18 -11.56
CA PRO A 46 -19.56 -5.47 -10.91
C PRO A 46 -19.31 -6.62 -11.90
N ASP A 47 -19.67 -6.44 -13.17
CA ASP A 47 -19.39 -7.40 -14.24
C ASP A 47 -17.93 -7.31 -14.73
N LEU A 48 -17.28 -6.17 -14.53
CA LEU A 48 -15.90 -5.90 -14.95
C LEU A 48 -14.91 -5.96 -13.79
N TYR A 49 -15.34 -5.49 -12.61
CA TYR A 49 -14.51 -5.38 -11.43
C TYR A 49 -15.11 -6.16 -10.27
N ARG A 50 -14.24 -6.69 -9.42
CA ARG A 50 -14.62 -7.42 -8.22
C ARG A 50 -13.76 -6.93 -7.05
N PRO A 51 -14.20 -7.13 -5.81
CA PRO A 51 -13.33 -6.98 -4.66
C PRO A 51 -12.09 -7.86 -4.82
N ASP A 52 -10.92 -7.35 -4.43
CA ASP A 52 -9.65 -8.05 -4.60
C ASP A 52 -8.86 -8.14 -3.28
N LEU A 53 -7.83 -9.00 -3.28
CA LEU A 53 -7.01 -9.29 -2.10
C LEU A 53 -6.18 -8.10 -1.61
N GLU A 54 -5.61 -7.32 -2.54
CA GLU A 54 -4.78 -6.18 -2.18
C GLU A 54 -5.64 -5.05 -1.63
N SER A 55 -6.74 -4.71 -2.31
CA SER A 55 -7.64 -3.66 -1.82
C SER A 55 -8.23 -4.03 -0.46
N THR A 56 -8.60 -5.29 -0.25
CA THR A 56 -9.09 -5.78 1.04
C THR A 56 -8.01 -5.72 2.12
N GLY A 57 -6.78 -6.17 1.83
CA GLY A 57 -5.66 -6.10 2.77
C GLY A 57 -5.30 -4.67 3.16
N GLN A 58 -5.34 -3.74 2.20
CA GLN A 58 -5.09 -2.32 2.46
C GLN A 58 -6.21 -1.68 3.28
N ALA A 59 -7.48 -1.99 3.00
CA ALA A 59 -8.61 -1.55 3.80
C ALA A 59 -8.47 -1.98 5.27
N ILE A 60 -8.10 -3.24 5.51
CA ILE A 60 -7.84 -3.75 6.88
C ILE A 60 -6.71 -2.97 7.55
N ARG A 61 -5.62 -2.65 6.84
CA ARG A 61 -4.53 -1.84 7.38
C ARG A 61 -4.94 -0.42 7.70
N ILE A 62 -5.74 0.22 6.84
CA ILE A 62 -6.29 1.56 7.12
C ILE A 62 -7.15 1.49 8.38
N MET A 63 -8.08 0.53 8.46
CA MET A 63 -8.94 0.37 9.63
C MET A 63 -8.16 0.07 10.91
N SER A 64 -7.14 -0.78 10.84
CA SER A 64 -6.30 -1.11 12.00
C SER A 64 -5.56 0.12 12.53
N ARG A 65 -4.91 0.87 11.64
CA ARG A 65 -4.19 2.11 11.98
C ARG A 65 -5.09 3.21 12.52
N ALA A 66 -6.34 3.23 12.05
CA ALA A 66 -7.35 4.19 12.46
C ALA A 66 -8.20 3.71 13.66
N GLU A 67 -7.86 2.55 14.24
CA GLU A 67 -8.61 1.93 15.35
C GLU A 67 -10.10 1.67 15.02
N LEU A 68 -10.42 1.46 13.75
CA LEU A 68 -11.78 1.26 13.22
C LEU A 68 -12.23 -0.20 13.20
N LEU A 69 -11.35 -1.17 13.44
CA LEU A 69 -11.74 -2.59 13.43
C LEU A 69 -12.89 -2.89 14.41
N PRO A 70 -12.90 -2.42 15.67
CA PRO A 70 -14.04 -2.62 16.57
C PRO A 70 -15.35 -2.05 16.01
N VAL A 71 -15.29 -0.88 15.36
CA VAL A 71 -16.44 -0.20 14.73
C VAL A 71 -16.95 -0.95 13.50
N PHE A 72 -16.05 -1.59 12.75
CA PHE A 72 -16.40 -2.39 11.58
C PHE A 72 -17.34 -3.57 11.93
N GLY A 73 -17.26 -4.07 13.16
CA GLY A 73 -18.15 -5.08 13.71
C GLY A 73 -17.77 -6.52 13.38
N THR A 74 -17.99 -7.42 14.33
CA THR A 74 -17.53 -8.82 14.27
C THR A 74 -18.11 -9.61 13.09
N GLU A 75 -19.32 -9.30 12.64
CA GLU A 75 -19.90 -9.96 11.47
C GLU A 75 -19.14 -9.62 10.18
N ARG A 76 -18.89 -8.34 9.93
CA ARG A 76 -18.12 -7.89 8.75
C ARG A 76 -16.67 -8.36 8.82
N GLN A 77 -16.05 -8.35 10.01
CA GLN A 77 -14.72 -8.91 10.21
C GLN A 77 -14.68 -10.40 9.82
N ARG A 78 -15.64 -11.21 10.27
CA ARG A 78 -15.74 -12.63 9.90
C ARG A 78 -15.98 -12.83 8.39
N ALA A 79 -16.84 -12.01 7.79
CA ALA A 79 -17.07 -12.05 6.34
C ALA A 79 -15.79 -11.72 5.56
N THR A 80 -15.03 -10.72 6.01
CA THR A 80 -13.75 -10.31 5.40
C THR A 80 -12.69 -11.40 5.57
N ALA A 81 -12.60 -12.02 6.75
CA ALA A 81 -11.70 -13.15 6.95
C ALA A 81 -12.08 -14.36 6.07
N SER A 82 -13.39 -14.61 5.88
CA SER A 82 -13.88 -15.62 4.95
C SER A 82 -13.48 -15.29 3.51
N PHE A 83 -13.62 -14.03 3.08
CA PHE A 83 -13.18 -13.56 1.78
C PHE A 83 -11.69 -13.88 1.54
N LEU A 84 -10.79 -13.52 2.47
CA LEU A 84 -9.37 -13.82 2.34
C LEU A 84 -9.10 -15.33 2.28
N ASN A 85 -9.73 -16.13 3.15
CA ASN A 85 -9.53 -17.58 3.20
C ASN A 85 -10.10 -18.34 1.99
N GLN A 86 -11.10 -17.79 1.30
CA GLN A 86 -11.61 -18.38 0.06
C GLN A 86 -10.60 -18.29 -1.09
N HIS A 87 -9.63 -17.39 -0.98
CA HIS A 87 -8.56 -17.18 -1.94
C HIS A 87 -7.25 -17.89 -1.57
N GLN A 88 -7.22 -18.59 -0.44
CA GLN A 88 -6.08 -19.41 -0.05
C GLN A 88 -6.16 -20.79 -0.72
N HIS A 89 -5.04 -21.24 -1.27
CA HIS A 89 -4.90 -22.56 -1.89
C HIS A 89 -4.18 -23.54 -0.97
N SER A 90 -4.22 -24.83 -1.33
CA SER A 90 -3.63 -25.92 -0.52
C SER A 90 -2.11 -25.85 -0.39
N ASP A 91 -1.44 -25.10 -1.26
CA ASP A 91 0.00 -24.81 -1.18
C ASP A 91 0.31 -23.61 -0.25
N GLY A 92 -0.69 -23.12 0.47
CA GLY A 92 -0.56 -22.05 1.46
C GLY A 92 -0.61 -20.63 0.90
N TYR A 93 -0.43 -20.45 -0.41
CA TYR A 93 -0.43 -19.14 -1.05
C TYR A 93 -1.85 -18.62 -1.33
N PHE A 94 -1.96 -17.30 -1.43
CA PHE A 94 -3.21 -16.58 -1.75
C PHE A 94 -3.17 -16.10 -3.20
N ARG A 95 -4.28 -16.27 -3.94
CA ARG A 95 -4.40 -15.86 -5.35
C ARG A 95 -5.82 -15.36 -5.63
N ALA A 96 -5.99 -14.48 -6.62
CA ALA A 96 -7.31 -13.99 -7.02
C ALA A 96 -8.21 -15.15 -7.50
N LYS A 97 -9.52 -15.06 -7.23
CA LYS A 97 -10.49 -16.07 -7.64
C LYS A 97 -10.61 -16.03 -9.17
N ASP A 98 -10.49 -17.20 -9.80
CA ASP A 98 -10.30 -17.42 -11.25
C ASP A 98 -8.84 -17.35 -11.73
N GLY A 99 -7.87 -17.14 -10.82
CA GLY A 99 -6.45 -17.15 -11.14
C GLY A 99 -5.92 -18.56 -11.41
N ASP A 100 -5.33 -18.75 -12.60
CA ASP A 100 -4.38 -19.83 -12.83
C ASP A 100 -3.30 -19.76 -11.72
N PRO A 101 -2.96 -20.88 -11.05
CA PRO A 101 -1.88 -20.91 -10.06
C PRO A 101 -0.54 -20.35 -10.57
N HIS A 102 -0.37 -20.25 -11.89
CA HIS A 102 0.77 -19.68 -12.59
C HIS A 102 0.58 -18.24 -13.11
N ALA A 103 -0.62 -17.64 -12.99
CA ALA A 103 -0.91 -16.32 -13.54
C ALA A 103 -0.38 -15.15 -12.70
N ASN A 104 -0.01 -15.38 -11.44
CA ASN A 104 0.56 -14.31 -10.61
C ASN A 104 2.08 -14.27 -10.77
N PRO A 105 2.66 -13.12 -11.13
CA PRO A 105 4.11 -12.95 -11.05
C PRO A 105 4.57 -13.14 -9.60
N GLU A 106 5.81 -13.58 -9.41
CA GLU A 106 6.40 -13.90 -8.09
C GLU A 106 6.19 -12.77 -7.06
N ARG A 107 6.28 -11.52 -7.53
CA ARG A 107 6.00 -10.30 -6.76
C ARG A 107 4.58 -10.28 -6.16
N MET A 108 3.56 -10.67 -6.93
CA MET A 108 2.17 -10.67 -6.46
C MET A 108 1.89 -11.80 -5.47
N LEU A 109 2.57 -12.96 -5.61
CA LEU A 109 2.46 -14.05 -4.64
C LEU A 109 2.95 -13.60 -3.25
N GLY A 110 4.13 -12.98 -3.17
CA GLY A 110 4.67 -12.44 -1.92
C GLY A 110 3.77 -11.34 -1.34
N ARG A 111 3.30 -10.43 -2.18
CA ARG A 111 2.43 -9.32 -1.78
C ARG A 111 1.08 -9.79 -1.21
N TYR A 112 0.42 -10.74 -1.88
CA TYR A 112 -0.84 -11.30 -1.38
C TYR A 112 -0.66 -12.11 -0.11
N LEU A 113 0.42 -12.88 0.00
CA LEU A 113 0.75 -13.59 1.23
C LEU A 113 0.86 -12.62 2.42
N ASP A 114 1.58 -11.51 2.25
CA ASP A 114 1.76 -10.49 3.29
C ASP A 114 0.43 -9.82 3.69
N TYR A 115 -0.35 -9.35 2.70
CA TYR A 115 -1.64 -8.73 2.96
C TYR A 115 -2.63 -9.66 3.65
N CYS A 116 -2.76 -10.91 3.17
CA CYS A 116 -3.74 -11.84 3.69
C CYS A 116 -3.35 -12.35 5.08
N ARG A 117 -2.07 -12.68 5.30
CA ARG A 117 -1.58 -13.14 6.61
C ARG A 117 -1.80 -12.08 7.68
N ILE A 118 -1.34 -10.84 7.43
CA ILE A 118 -1.52 -9.73 8.38
C ILE A 118 -3.01 -9.40 8.54
N GLY A 119 -3.78 -9.42 7.45
CA GLY A 119 -5.21 -9.15 7.49
C GLY A 119 -5.97 -10.16 8.34
N LEU A 120 -5.69 -11.46 8.18
CA LEU A 120 -6.30 -12.51 8.99
C LEU A 120 -5.97 -12.37 10.48
N ASP A 121 -4.70 -12.08 10.81
CA ASP A 121 -4.25 -11.87 12.20
C ASP A 121 -4.97 -10.68 12.85
N LEU A 122 -5.02 -9.53 12.16
CA LEU A 122 -5.73 -8.32 12.62
C LEU A 122 -7.24 -8.53 12.80
N LEU A 123 -7.83 -9.45 12.03
CA LEU A 123 -9.23 -9.83 12.14
C LEU A 123 -9.48 -10.94 13.17
N GLY A 124 -8.45 -11.37 13.92
CA GLY A 124 -8.54 -12.46 14.88
C GLY A 124 -8.85 -13.82 14.26
N SER A 125 -8.48 -14.01 13.00
CA SER A 125 -8.70 -15.24 12.23
C SER A 125 -7.40 -15.99 11.97
N LYS A 126 -7.50 -17.16 11.33
CA LYS A 126 -6.35 -17.97 10.94
C LYS A 126 -6.44 -18.35 9.46
N PRO A 127 -5.30 -18.59 8.79
CA PRO A 127 -5.28 -19.21 7.47
C PRO A 127 -6.02 -20.55 7.46
N ARG A 128 -6.71 -20.83 6.36
CA ARG A 128 -7.41 -22.11 6.09
C ARG A 128 -6.43 -23.27 5.88
N TYR A 129 -5.32 -23.01 5.21
CA TYR A 129 -4.24 -23.95 4.95
C TYR A 129 -2.96 -23.47 5.63
N ALA A 130 -2.03 -24.39 5.90
CA ALA A 130 -0.70 -24.06 6.38
C ALA A 130 -0.03 -23.05 5.42
N LEU A 131 0.61 -22.03 5.98
CA LEU A 131 1.34 -21.02 5.22
C LEU A 131 2.59 -21.62 4.58
N PRO A 132 3.14 -20.99 3.52
CA PRO A 132 4.38 -21.43 2.90
C PRO A 132 5.54 -21.67 3.89
N THR A 133 5.61 -20.86 4.93
CA THR A 133 6.58 -20.95 6.05
C THR A 133 6.49 -22.23 6.87
N GLU A 134 5.36 -22.93 6.80
CA GLU A 134 5.07 -24.11 7.63
C GLU A 134 5.29 -25.41 6.85
N PHE A 135 5.56 -25.35 5.54
CA PHE A 135 5.96 -26.53 4.77
C PHE A 135 7.46 -26.78 4.95
N SER A 136 7.79 -27.92 5.55
CA SER A 136 9.13 -28.49 5.56
C SER A 136 9.43 -29.10 4.18
N GLY A 137 9.77 -28.29 3.20
CA GLY A 137 10.19 -28.77 1.89
C GLY A 137 11.52 -28.14 1.50
N GLU A 138 12.52 -28.97 1.21
CA GLU A 138 13.71 -28.51 0.50
C GLU A 138 13.28 -28.13 -0.92
N LEU A 139 13.07 -26.85 -1.18
CA LEU A 139 13.13 -26.36 -2.55
C LEU A 139 14.58 -26.57 -3.01
N LYS A 140 14.83 -27.64 -3.77
CA LYS A 140 16.07 -27.80 -4.54
C LYS A 140 16.18 -26.59 -5.46
N ASN A 141 17.19 -25.75 -5.31
CA ASN A 141 17.17 -24.52 -6.08
C ASN A 141 18.56 -23.90 -6.28
N GLU A 142 19.02 -23.89 -7.53
CA GLU A 142 20.12 -23.05 -8.06
C GLU A 142 19.95 -21.57 -7.65
N ALA A 143 18.72 -21.18 -7.29
CA ALA A 143 18.33 -19.88 -6.74
C ALA A 143 19.02 -19.47 -5.43
N LEU A 144 19.76 -20.37 -4.75
CA LEU A 144 20.50 -20.10 -3.51
C LEU A 144 22.03 -20.06 -3.72
N GLU A 145 22.54 -20.48 -4.87
CA GLU A 145 23.97 -20.50 -5.14
C GLU A 145 24.51 -19.05 -5.24
N PRO A 146 25.57 -18.69 -4.51
CA PRO A 146 26.07 -17.32 -4.45
C PRO A 146 26.33 -16.67 -5.81
N GLU A 147 26.95 -17.41 -6.73
CA GLU A 147 27.31 -16.92 -8.07
C GLU A 147 26.07 -16.65 -8.92
N MET A 148 25.03 -17.48 -8.78
CA MET A 148 23.76 -17.31 -9.50
C MET A 148 22.97 -16.11 -8.95
N LEU A 149 23.00 -15.91 -7.64
CA LEU A 149 22.41 -14.74 -6.99
C LEU A 149 23.11 -13.44 -7.42
N GLU A 150 24.44 -13.46 -7.49
CA GLU A 150 25.22 -12.32 -7.97
C GLU A 150 24.85 -11.96 -9.42
N GLN A 151 24.90 -12.94 -10.33
CA GLN A 151 24.49 -12.73 -11.73
C GLN A 151 23.05 -12.23 -11.85
N TRP A 152 22.14 -12.75 -11.02
CA TRP A 152 20.75 -12.32 -11.02
C TRP A 152 20.58 -10.87 -10.55
N ILE A 153 21.30 -10.45 -9.50
CA ILE A 153 21.33 -9.06 -9.01
C ILE A 153 21.96 -8.12 -10.05
N GLU A 154 23.07 -8.52 -10.67
CA GLU A 154 23.73 -7.73 -11.73
C GLU A 154 22.82 -7.52 -12.94
N ALA A 155 21.99 -8.52 -13.28
CA ALA A 155 21.06 -8.43 -14.40
C ALA A 155 19.84 -7.52 -14.13
N ARG A 156 19.70 -6.92 -12.94
CA ARG A 156 18.61 -5.96 -12.67
C ARG A 156 18.83 -4.65 -13.42
N ASP A 157 17.74 -3.98 -13.79
CA ASP A 157 17.80 -2.63 -14.33
C ASP A 157 17.98 -1.59 -13.22
N TRP A 158 19.23 -1.22 -12.97
CA TRP A 158 19.59 -0.20 -11.99
C TRP A 158 19.39 1.25 -12.49
N SER A 159 18.90 1.46 -13.72
CA SER A 159 18.33 2.75 -14.12
C SER A 159 16.93 2.98 -13.56
N ASN A 160 16.32 1.92 -13.01
CA ASN A 160 15.09 1.96 -12.21
C ASN A 160 15.34 1.27 -10.86
N PRO A 161 16.08 1.92 -9.94
CA PRO A 161 16.45 1.33 -8.64
C PRO A 161 15.24 0.97 -7.78
N TRP A 162 14.09 1.63 -7.95
CA TRP A 162 12.84 1.21 -7.30
C TRP A 162 12.45 -0.20 -7.71
N GLN A 163 12.41 -0.51 -9.00
CA GLN A 163 12.02 -1.83 -9.47
C GLN A 163 13.08 -2.89 -9.15
N ALA A 164 14.36 -2.56 -9.33
CA ALA A 164 15.46 -3.46 -8.99
C ALA A 164 15.40 -3.89 -7.52
N LEU A 165 15.28 -2.93 -6.59
CA LEU A 165 15.23 -3.23 -5.16
C LEU A 165 13.89 -3.81 -4.71
N ASP A 166 12.78 -3.53 -5.40
CA ASP A 166 11.50 -4.22 -5.15
C ASP A 166 11.61 -5.72 -5.47
N GLN A 167 12.28 -6.09 -6.57
CA GLN A 167 12.52 -7.49 -6.91
C GLN A 167 13.47 -8.17 -5.92
N VAL A 168 14.59 -7.51 -5.57
CA VAL A 168 15.57 -8.06 -4.62
C VAL A 168 14.93 -8.27 -3.25
N SER A 169 14.19 -7.28 -2.74
CA SER A 169 13.52 -7.40 -1.44
C SER A 169 12.39 -8.43 -1.45
N SER A 170 11.60 -8.52 -2.53
CA SER A 170 10.57 -9.56 -2.68
C SER A 170 11.17 -10.97 -2.65
N ARG A 171 12.32 -11.17 -3.33
CA ARG A 171 13.04 -12.44 -3.28
C ARG A 171 13.55 -12.75 -1.88
N ALA A 172 14.11 -11.79 -1.16
CA ALA A 172 14.55 -11.98 0.22
C ALA A 172 13.40 -12.40 1.14
N GLN A 173 12.19 -11.83 0.96
CA GLN A 173 11.00 -12.24 1.72
C GLN A 173 10.59 -13.69 1.43
N ILE A 174 10.72 -14.15 0.19
CA ILE A 174 10.47 -15.55 -0.16
C ILE A 174 11.49 -16.46 0.50
N LEU A 175 12.76 -16.05 0.53
CA LEU A 175 13.84 -16.78 1.20
C LEU A 175 13.63 -16.85 2.72
N ASP A 176 13.20 -15.77 3.36
CA ASP A 176 12.87 -15.78 4.80
C ASP A 176 11.84 -16.87 5.13
N ASN A 177 10.88 -17.09 4.22
CA ASN A 177 9.84 -18.09 4.42
C ASN A 177 10.35 -19.54 4.34
N MET A 178 11.54 -19.79 3.84
CA MET A 178 12.10 -21.15 3.79
C MET A 178 12.68 -21.61 5.13
N ASN A 179 12.95 -20.67 6.05
CA ASN A 179 13.50 -20.93 7.39
C ASN A 179 14.66 -21.95 7.40
N SER A 180 15.65 -21.77 6.52
CA SER A 180 16.82 -22.64 6.41
C SER A 180 18.12 -21.85 6.49
N ASP A 181 19.20 -22.48 6.99
CA ASP A 181 20.52 -21.85 7.05
C ASP A 181 21.02 -21.41 5.66
N ALA A 182 20.67 -22.17 4.61
CA ALA A 182 21.02 -21.83 3.24
C ALA A 182 20.32 -20.54 2.78
N ALA A 183 19.03 -20.38 3.09
CA ALA A 183 18.30 -19.13 2.82
C ALA A 183 18.88 -17.94 3.59
N GLY A 184 19.25 -18.14 4.87
CA GLY A 184 19.91 -17.11 5.67
C GLY A 184 21.23 -16.64 5.06
N ARG A 185 22.08 -17.56 4.59
CA ARG A 185 23.33 -17.24 3.89
C ARG A 185 23.08 -16.52 2.56
N ALA A 186 22.07 -16.96 1.80
CA ALA A 186 21.68 -16.31 0.55
C ALA A 186 21.26 -14.84 0.78
N ILE A 187 20.43 -14.58 1.80
CA ILE A 187 20.00 -13.21 2.15
C ILE A 187 21.20 -12.36 2.57
N ALA A 188 22.12 -12.90 3.37
CA ALA A 188 23.34 -12.18 3.76
C ALA A 188 24.19 -11.79 2.53
N ASN A 189 24.39 -12.71 1.58
CA ASN A 189 25.08 -12.41 0.32
C ASN A 189 24.34 -11.33 -0.49
N MET A 190 23.01 -11.40 -0.58
CA MET A 190 22.22 -10.37 -1.26
C MET A 190 22.39 -8.99 -0.60
N ILE A 191 22.43 -8.91 0.73
CA ILE A 191 22.69 -7.67 1.47
C ILE A 191 24.07 -7.11 1.10
N ASP A 192 25.11 -7.95 1.14
CA ASP A 192 26.48 -7.51 0.83
C ASP A 192 26.58 -6.97 -0.59
N LEU A 193 26.00 -7.67 -1.58
CA LEU A 193 25.97 -7.24 -2.97
C LEU A 193 25.21 -5.91 -3.15
N VAL A 194 24.07 -5.73 -2.46
CA VAL A 194 23.32 -4.47 -2.51
C VAL A 194 24.12 -3.34 -1.86
N ILE A 195 24.75 -3.56 -0.70
CA ILE A 195 25.57 -2.53 -0.02
C ILE A 195 26.76 -2.11 -0.88
N GLN A 196 27.42 -3.05 -1.55
CA GLN A 196 28.56 -2.77 -2.45
C GLN A 196 28.17 -1.86 -3.62
N ARG A 197 26.92 -1.95 -4.09
CA ARG A 197 26.38 -1.08 -5.17
C ARG A 197 25.95 0.30 -4.72
N GLN A 198 25.81 0.52 -3.42
CA GLN A 198 25.33 1.80 -2.92
C GLN A 198 26.34 2.88 -3.29
N ASP A 199 25.87 3.97 -3.88
CA ASP A 199 26.71 5.11 -4.25
C ASP A 199 27.35 5.73 -3.00
N ARG A 200 28.60 6.20 -3.12
CA ARG A 200 29.36 6.71 -1.97
C ARG A 200 29.02 8.14 -1.60
N GLU A 201 28.60 8.96 -2.56
CA GLU A 201 28.36 10.38 -2.35
C GLU A 201 26.92 10.62 -1.92
N THR A 202 25.98 10.06 -2.67
CA THR A 202 24.53 10.20 -2.42
C THR A 202 24.00 9.19 -1.42
N GLY A 203 24.67 8.05 -1.24
CA GLY A 203 24.14 6.92 -0.48
C GLY A 203 22.94 6.22 -1.16
N LEU A 204 22.55 6.61 -2.37
CA LEU A 204 21.44 5.99 -3.09
C LEU A 204 21.92 4.84 -3.98
N TRP A 205 20.99 4.18 -4.66
CA TRP A 205 21.28 3.11 -5.62
C TRP A 205 20.89 3.51 -7.02
N GLY A 206 21.69 3.09 -7.99
CA GLY A 206 21.36 3.23 -9.40
C GLY A 206 21.38 4.67 -9.89
N SER A 207 20.56 4.94 -10.90
CA SER A 207 20.37 6.27 -11.49
C SER A 207 18.89 6.51 -11.80
N GLY A 208 18.53 7.71 -12.25
CA GLY A 208 17.17 8.04 -12.69
C GLY A 208 16.63 9.32 -12.05
N GLU A 209 15.30 9.47 -12.10
CA GLU A 209 14.62 10.59 -11.45
C GLU A 209 14.86 10.55 -9.93
N PRO A 210 15.06 11.70 -9.26
CA PRO A 210 15.35 11.76 -7.82
C PRO A 210 14.39 10.92 -6.96
N TYR A 211 13.08 11.02 -7.20
CA TYR A 211 12.10 10.23 -6.45
C TYR A 211 12.10 8.74 -6.77
N VAL A 212 12.58 8.32 -7.93
CA VAL A 212 12.79 6.90 -8.26
C VAL A 212 13.96 6.36 -7.44
N MET A 213 15.05 7.10 -7.31
CA MET A 213 16.19 6.73 -6.47
C MET A 213 15.83 6.68 -4.97
N ILE A 214 15.10 7.69 -4.47
CA ILE A 214 14.55 7.68 -3.10
C ILE A 214 13.62 6.48 -2.88
N SER A 215 12.77 6.17 -3.85
CA SER A 215 11.89 5.01 -3.78
C SER A 215 12.67 3.69 -3.81
N GLY A 216 13.81 3.63 -4.50
CA GLY A 216 14.76 2.52 -4.43
C GLY A 216 15.34 2.35 -3.03
N ALA A 217 15.89 3.41 -2.44
CA ALA A 217 16.41 3.37 -1.07
C ALA A 217 15.33 2.98 -0.05
N PHE A 218 14.09 3.45 -0.22
CA PHE A 218 12.95 2.96 0.55
C PHE A 218 12.74 1.45 0.40
N LYS A 219 12.86 0.88 -0.80
CA LYS A 219 12.74 -0.57 -1.01
C LYS A 219 13.86 -1.36 -0.35
N ALA A 220 15.07 -0.80 -0.24
CA ALA A 220 16.16 -1.43 0.49
C ALA A 220 15.82 -1.67 1.98
N ILE A 221 14.92 -0.87 2.59
CA ILE A 221 14.47 -1.09 3.98
C ILE A 221 13.98 -2.54 4.17
N TYR A 222 13.22 -3.09 3.22
CA TYR A 222 12.67 -4.45 3.35
C TYR A 222 13.73 -5.55 3.30
N LEU A 223 14.88 -5.27 2.69
CA LEU A 223 16.05 -6.15 2.71
C LEU A 223 16.89 -5.97 3.98
N LEU A 224 17.04 -4.75 4.48
CA LEU A 224 18.00 -4.42 5.53
C LEU A 224 17.41 -4.47 6.95
N ALA A 225 16.13 -4.12 7.11
CA ALA A 225 15.50 -3.94 8.42
C ALA A 225 15.58 -5.21 9.27
N GLY A 226 16.08 -5.05 10.51
CA GLY A 226 16.28 -6.16 11.45
C GLY A 226 17.47 -7.07 11.13
N ARG A 227 18.19 -6.83 10.03
CA ARG A 227 19.33 -7.65 9.57
C ARG A 227 20.66 -6.92 9.69
N CYS A 228 20.70 -5.62 9.39
CA CYS A 228 21.88 -4.77 9.58
C CYS A 228 21.51 -3.29 9.77
N PRO A 229 22.42 -2.44 10.27
CA PRO A 229 22.23 -0.99 10.28
C PRO A 229 22.06 -0.45 8.85
N PHE A 230 21.24 0.59 8.69
CA PHE A 230 21.06 1.21 7.37
C PHE A 230 22.39 1.81 6.88
N PRO A 231 22.94 1.37 5.72
CA PRO A 231 24.26 1.77 5.27
C PRO A 231 24.25 3.22 4.77
N LYS A 232 25.30 3.97 5.10
CA LYS A 232 25.49 5.38 4.68
C LYS A 232 24.27 6.27 4.99
N ALA A 233 23.66 6.08 6.15
CA ALA A 233 22.44 6.78 6.56
C ALA A 233 22.52 8.31 6.40
N ASP A 234 23.66 8.93 6.75
CA ASP A 234 23.86 10.38 6.62
C ASP A 234 23.81 10.86 5.16
N ALA A 235 24.37 10.10 4.22
CA ALA A 235 24.37 10.45 2.79
C ALA A 235 22.96 10.28 2.21
N VAL A 236 22.28 9.19 2.57
CA VAL A 236 20.89 8.94 2.17
C VAL A 236 19.97 10.05 2.67
N TYR A 237 20.16 10.47 3.92
CA TYR A 237 19.44 11.59 4.50
C TYR A 237 19.67 12.90 3.71
N GLY A 238 20.92 13.22 3.38
CA GLY A 238 21.26 14.40 2.58
C GLY A 238 20.53 14.41 1.24
N SER A 239 20.64 13.32 0.49
CA SER A 239 19.98 13.16 -0.81
C SER A 239 18.45 13.17 -0.72
N LEU A 240 17.88 12.61 0.36
CA LEU A 240 16.46 12.64 0.62
C LEU A 240 15.96 14.07 0.83
N MET A 241 16.64 14.85 1.67
CA MET A 241 16.22 16.22 1.98
C MET A 241 16.40 17.16 0.79
N GLU A 242 17.48 17.00 0.01
CA GLU A 242 17.67 17.69 -1.28
C GLU A 242 16.51 17.37 -2.22
N CYS A 243 16.20 16.07 -2.41
CA CYS A 243 15.11 15.63 -3.27
C CYS A 243 13.76 16.25 -2.87
N VAL A 244 13.42 16.22 -1.58
CA VAL A 244 12.16 16.79 -1.05
C VAL A 244 12.07 18.29 -1.28
N ARG A 245 13.18 19.02 -1.18
CA ARG A 245 13.19 20.49 -1.29
C ARG A 245 13.16 20.97 -2.73
N GLU A 246 13.85 20.27 -3.63
CA GLU A 246 14.09 20.73 -4.99
C GLU A 246 13.11 20.16 -6.02
N HIS A 247 12.52 18.99 -5.74
CA HIS A 247 11.66 18.31 -6.69
C HIS A 247 10.21 18.20 -6.19
N PRO A 248 9.20 18.46 -7.05
CA PRO A 248 7.81 18.20 -6.70
C PRO A 248 7.55 16.69 -6.61
N ALA A 249 6.73 16.27 -5.64
CA ALA A 249 6.25 14.89 -5.55
C ALA A 249 4.79 14.78 -6.03
N PRO A 250 4.51 14.69 -7.34
CA PRO A 250 3.15 14.56 -7.87
C PRO A 250 2.50 13.20 -7.56
N ARG A 251 3.18 12.29 -6.84
CA ARG A 251 2.69 10.95 -6.52
C ARG A 251 2.65 10.68 -5.03
N VAL A 252 1.53 10.13 -4.55
CA VAL A 252 1.40 9.74 -3.13
C VAL A 252 2.45 8.70 -2.72
N THR A 253 2.84 7.81 -3.64
CA THR A 253 3.89 6.82 -3.42
C THR A 253 5.24 7.48 -3.13
N TRP A 254 5.59 8.55 -3.85
CA TRP A 254 6.85 9.26 -3.64
C TRP A 254 6.89 9.97 -2.28
N ILE A 255 5.78 10.59 -1.89
CA ILE A 255 5.64 11.23 -0.58
C ILE A 255 5.77 10.19 0.55
N SER A 256 5.03 9.08 0.45
CA SER A 256 5.07 8.01 1.44
C SER A 256 6.47 7.39 1.54
N ASN A 257 7.10 7.07 0.41
CA ASN A 257 8.43 6.46 0.39
C ASN A 257 9.49 7.37 1.02
N ALA A 258 9.46 8.67 0.73
CA ALA A 258 10.36 9.66 1.31
C ALA A 258 10.26 9.71 2.83
N ILE A 259 9.05 9.77 3.38
CA ILE A 259 8.85 9.84 4.84
C ILE A 259 9.23 8.51 5.51
N ASN A 260 8.87 7.37 4.93
CA ASN A 260 9.28 6.07 5.46
C ASN A 260 10.81 5.90 5.43
N LEU A 261 11.47 6.41 4.38
CA LEU A 261 12.92 6.41 4.30
C LEU A 261 13.55 7.26 5.39
N PHE A 262 13.05 8.50 5.60
CA PHE A 262 13.51 9.35 6.70
C PHE A 262 13.48 8.61 8.04
N LEU A 263 12.33 7.99 8.36
CA LEU A 263 12.15 7.27 9.62
C LEU A 263 13.04 6.04 9.75
N ALA A 264 13.36 5.38 8.63
CA ALA A 264 14.24 4.23 8.62
C ALA A 264 15.72 4.61 8.76
N VAL A 265 16.16 5.76 8.23
CA VAL A 265 17.56 6.18 8.30
C VAL A 265 17.88 6.96 9.57
N GLU A 266 16.93 7.71 10.14
CA GLU A 266 17.14 8.55 11.32
C GLU A 266 17.85 7.83 12.48
N PRO A 267 17.47 6.59 12.87
CA PRO A 267 18.14 5.88 13.96
C PRO A 267 19.60 5.48 13.69
N HIS A 268 20.04 5.54 12.43
CA HIS A 268 21.37 5.12 11.99
C HIS A 268 22.28 6.30 11.61
N MET A 269 21.78 7.53 11.70
CA MET A 269 22.56 8.73 11.40
C MET A 269 23.58 9.04 12.50
N SER A 270 24.68 9.70 12.12
CA SER A 270 25.70 10.17 13.08
C SER A 270 25.30 11.45 13.82
N TYR A 271 24.25 12.11 13.37
CA TYR A 271 23.68 13.33 13.97
C TYR A 271 22.16 13.29 13.95
N SER A 272 21.53 14.10 14.82
CA SER A 272 20.08 14.29 14.79
C SER A 272 19.66 15.27 13.70
N PRO A 273 18.64 14.94 12.88
CA PRO A 273 18.06 15.89 11.92
C PRO A 273 17.60 17.18 12.63
N PRO A 274 17.90 18.37 12.09
CA PRO A 274 17.44 19.63 12.66
C PRO A 274 15.92 19.74 12.55
N ASP A 275 15.30 20.49 13.47
CA ASP A 275 13.84 20.63 13.51
C ASP A 275 13.28 21.28 12.22
N SER A 276 14.04 22.17 11.58
CA SER A 276 13.69 22.77 10.28
C SER A 276 13.46 21.73 9.19
N ASP A 277 14.18 20.61 9.21
CA ASP A 277 14.07 19.57 8.20
C ASP A 277 12.79 18.74 8.41
N ARG A 278 12.36 18.57 9.67
CA ARG A 278 11.07 17.96 10.03
C ARG A 278 9.91 18.86 9.62
N GLU A 279 10.04 20.16 9.86
CA GLU A 279 9.05 21.16 9.42
C GLU A 279 8.93 21.20 7.90
N ASP A 280 10.05 21.13 7.17
CA ASP A 280 10.06 21.01 5.71
C ASP A 280 9.36 19.74 5.24
N LEU A 281 9.67 18.58 5.84
CA LEU A 281 8.98 17.33 5.54
C LEU A 281 7.47 17.43 5.75
N LEU A 282 7.02 17.97 6.89
CA LEU A 282 5.60 18.18 7.16
C LEU A 282 4.96 19.09 6.11
N ARG A 283 5.54 20.29 5.90
CA ARG A 283 4.98 21.33 5.02
C ARG A 283 4.94 20.88 3.56
N ILE A 284 6.05 20.38 3.04
CA ILE A 284 6.19 19.99 1.64
C ILE A 284 5.36 18.73 1.35
N SER A 285 5.42 17.72 2.22
CA SER A 285 4.63 16.49 2.05
C SER A 285 3.14 16.77 2.12
N THR A 286 2.70 17.65 3.03
CA THR A 286 1.29 18.07 3.11
C THR A 286 0.85 18.72 1.81
N ARG A 287 1.60 19.73 1.33
CA ARG A 287 1.27 20.42 0.07
C ARG A 287 1.17 19.43 -1.09
N ASN A 288 2.13 18.53 -1.23
CA ASN A 288 2.15 17.57 -2.33
C ASN A 288 1.01 16.55 -2.19
N LEU A 289 0.72 16.06 -0.98
CA LEU A 289 -0.33 15.06 -0.74
C LEU A 289 -1.72 15.62 -1.05
N LEU A 290 -1.97 16.89 -0.73
CA LEU A 290 -3.25 17.54 -1.03
C LEU A 290 -3.54 17.62 -2.54
N THR A 291 -2.50 17.57 -3.39
CA THR A 291 -2.72 17.50 -4.85
C THR A 291 -3.31 16.15 -5.31
N CYS A 292 -3.28 15.14 -4.45
CA CYS A 292 -3.83 13.80 -4.69
C CYS A 292 -5.21 13.59 -4.04
N LEU A 293 -5.70 14.52 -3.20
CA LEU A 293 -7.03 14.43 -2.59
C LEU A 293 -8.12 14.59 -3.64
N ARG A 294 -9.16 13.75 -3.64
CA ARG A 294 -10.25 13.74 -4.63
C ARG A 294 -11.60 14.12 -4.01
N ASP A 295 -12.53 14.54 -4.86
CA ASP A 295 -13.88 14.97 -4.47
C ASP A 295 -14.71 13.86 -3.81
N ASP A 296 -14.34 12.59 -4.05
CA ASP A 296 -14.98 11.44 -3.43
C ASP A 296 -14.51 11.17 -1.98
N GLY A 297 -13.53 11.93 -1.50
CA GLY A 297 -12.93 11.80 -0.18
C GLY A 297 -11.74 10.84 -0.11
N GLY A 298 -11.41 10.17 -1.22
CA GLY A 298 -10.22 9.32 -1.32
C GLY A 298 -8.99 10.07 -1.83
N PHE A 299 -7.88 9.35 -1.95
CA PHE A 299 -6.65 9.86 -2.56
C PHE A 299 -6.36 9.07 -3.83
N SER A 300 -5.95 9.74 -4.89
CA SER A 300 -5.47 9.13 -6.14
C SER A 300 -3.95 9.04 -6.17
N ILE A 301 -3.39 8.27 -7.12
CA ILE A 301 -1.93 8.13 -7.17
C ILE A 301 -1.27 9.44 -7.58
N THR A 302 -1.90 10.20 -8.47
CA THR A 302 -1.48 11.52 -8.92
C THR A 302 -2.65 12.50 -8.94
N SER A 303 -2.38 13.78 -9.18
CA SER A 303 -3.40 14.79 -9.44
C SER A 303 -4.24 14.54 -10.70
N GLU A 304 -3.75 13.71 -11.63
CA GLU A 304 -4.43 13.39 -12.89
C GLU A 304 -5.32 12.14 -12.77
N GLY A 305 -5.40 11.55 -11.58
CA GLY A 305 -6.15 10.33 -11.31
C GLY A 305 -5.25 9.13 -11.04
N SER A 306 -5.88 7.96 -11.02
CA SER A 306 -5.27 6.69 -10.64
C SER A 306 -5.07 5.77 -11.83
N TRP A 307 -4.24 4.75 -11.66
CA TRP A 307 -4.01 3.78 -12.73
C TRP A 307 -5.11 2.72 -12.74
N ALA A 308 -5.63 2.40 -13.93
CA ALA A 308 -6.61 1.33 -14.10
C ALA A 308 -6.03 -0.04 -13.70
N ALA A 309 -4.73 -0.26 -13.93
CA ALA A 309 -4.04 -1.50 -13.63
C ALA A 309 -2.75 -1.27 -12.83
N PRO A 310 -2.83 -1.07 -11.51
CA PRO A 310 -1.66 -0.70 -10.70
C PRO A 310 -0.65 -1.85 -10.54
N ASN A 311 -1.02 -3.09 -10.87
CA ASN A 311 -0.22 -4.29 -10.67
C ASN A 311 -0.06 -5.10 -11.95
N GLU A 312 0.94 -4.77 -12.77
CA GLU A 312 1.41 -5.62 -13.88
C GLU A 312 0.27 -6.12 -14.81
N GLY A 313 -0.65 -5.21 -15.15
CA GLY A 313 -1.76 -5.51 -16.07
C GLY A 313 -3.04 -6.03 -15.39
N ILE A 314 -3.05 -6.24 -14.07
CA ILE A 314 -4.28 -6.54 -13.32
C ILE A 314 -5.14 -5.27 -13.27
N VAL A 315 -6.20 -5.24 -14.07
CA VAL A 315 -7.13 -4.11 -14.15
C VAL A 315 -8.08 -4.14 -12.95
N LEU A 316 -7.96 -3.15 -12.06
CA LEU A 316 -8.74 -3.03 -10.82
C LEU A 316 -9.75 -1.89 -10.85
N GLY A 317 -9.61 -0.96 -11.79
CA GLY A 317 -10.52 0.18 -11.93
C GLY A 317 -10.50 0.78 -13.32
N ARG A 318 -11.16 1.94 -13.46
CA ARG A 318 -11.31 2.65 -14.73
C ARG A 318 -10.20 3.68 -15.00
N GLY A 319 -9.38 3.96 -13.99
CA GLY A 319 -8.33 4.98 -14.09
C GLY A 319 -8.89 6.41 -14.17
N LEU A 320 -10.02 6.67 -13.50
CA LEU A 320 -10.62 8.00 -13.43
C LEU A 320 -9.88 8.88 -12.41
N VAL A 321 -10.26 10.16 -12.38
CA VAL A 321 -9.85 11.13 -11.37
C VAL A 321 -10.67 10.91 -10.09
N GLU A 322 -10.41 9.79 -9.41
CA GLU A 322 -11.10 9.35 -8.20
C GLU A 322 -10.11 8.69 -7.23
N GLY A 323 -10.50 8.55 -5.96
CA GLY A 323 -9.68 7.91 -4.96
C GLY A 323 -9.44 6.43 -5.29
N ASP A 324 -8.28 5.90 -4.91
CA ASP A 324 -7.98 4.48 -4.99
C ASP A 324 -7.41 3.92 -3.69
N MET A 325 -7.62 2.63 -3.46
CA MET A 325 -7.27 1.97 -2.20
C MET A 325 -5.78 2.05 -1.85
N ASN A 326 -4.90 1.94 -2.84
CA ASN A 326 -3.46 1.96 -2.62
C ASN A 326 -3.01 3.35 -2.17
N SER A 327 -3.46 4.35 -2.92
CA SER A 327 -3.18 5.75 -2.63
C SER A 327 -3.77 6.20 -1.30
N ALA A 328 -5.01 5.80 -0.98
CA ALA A 328 -5.62 6.04 0.33
C ALA A 328 -4.83 5.38 1.48
N GLY A 329 -4.39 4.13 1.28
CA GLY A 329 -3.57 3.41 2.26
C GLY A 329 -2.22 4.07 2.51
N LEU A 330 -1.59 4.60 1.47
CA LEU A 330 -0.34 5.34 1.55
C LEU A 330 -0.53 6.73 2.17
N ALA A 331 -1.60 7.44 1.82
CA ALA A 331 -1.94 8.73 2.43
C ALA A 331 -2.15 8.57 3.96
N SER A 332 -2.91 7.56 4.39
CA SER A 332 -3.08 7.23 5.80
C SER A 332 -1.75 6.96 6.51
N GLN A 333 -0.80 6.30 5.82
CA GLN A 333 0.54 6.10 6.37
C GLN A 333 1.34 7.41 6.45
N VAL A 334 1.26 8.27 5.44
CA VAL A 334 1.88 9.60 5.46
C VAL A 334 1.42 10.40 6.67
N TRP A 335 0.11 10.41 6.96
CA TRP A 335 -0.43 11.08 8.15
C TRP A 335 0.26 10.62 9.45
N LEU A 336 0.27 9.32 9.71
CA LEU A 336 0.83 8.76 10.95
C LEU A 336 2.34 8.98 11.04
N ASN A 337 3.02 8.79 9.92
CA ASN A 337 4.47 8.94 9.87
C ASN A 337 4.89 10.39 10.05
N LEU A 338 4.17 11.38 9.50
CA LEU A 338 4.45 12.79 9.75
C LEU A 338 4.28 13.16 11.22
N ARG A 339 3.30 12.57 11.92
CA ARG A 339 3.19 12.73 13.38
C ARG A 339 4.42 12.18 14.10
N HIS A 340 4.89 11.01 13.68
CA HIS A 340 6.11 10.42 14.23
C HIS A 340 7.36 11.27 13.94
N VAL A 341 7.53 11.75 12.71
CA VAL A 341 8.60 12.68 12.31
C VAL A 341 8.60 13.92 13.20
N MET A 342 7.42 14.50 13.45
CA MET A 342 7.24 15.68 14.31
C MET A 342 7.25 15.36 15.81
N ARG A 343 7.46 14.10 16.20
CA ARG A 343 7.46 13.64 17.61
C ARG A 343 6.19 14.03 18.36
N VAL A 344 5.07 14.13 17.65
CA VAL A 344 3.75 14.33 18.26
C VAL A 344 3.06 12.98 18.42
N PRO A 345 2.23 12.79 19.47
CA PRO A 345 1.51 11.54 19.65
C PRO A 345 0.73 11.15 18.40
N SER A 346 0.87 9.88 18.01
CA SER A 346 0.09 9.30 16.93
C SER A 346 -1.36 9.17 17.37
N ARG A 347 -2.27 9.54 16.47
CA ARG A 347 -3.70 9.31 16.62
C ARG A 347 -4.32 9.15 15.22
N PRO A 348 -5.45 8.43 15.11
CA PRO A 348 -6.24 8.47 13.90
C PRO A 348 -6.65 9.92 13.54
N PRO A 349 -6.72 10.25 12.23
CA PRO A 349 -7.44 11.44 11.75
C PRO A 349 -8.88 11.49 12.26
N ARG A 350 -9.48 12.69 12.28
CA ARG A 350 -10.92 12.88 12.55
C ARG A 350 -11.79 12.13 11.53
N GLY A 351 -13.08 11.94 11.85
CA GLY A 351 -14.07 11.30 10.97
C GLY A 351 -14.25 9.79 11.18
N ALA A 352 -13.55 9.20 12.15
CA ALA A 352 -13.70 7.79 12.53
C ALA A 352 -15.14 7.44 12.96
N ASP A 353 -15.81 8.38 13.61
CA ASP A 353 -17.23 8.36 13.98
C ASP A 353 -18.16 8.22 12.75
N ARG A 354 -17.82 8.90 11.65
CA ARG A 354 -18.59 8.85 10.39
C ARG A 354 -18.46 7.52 9.65
N PHE A 355 -17.42 6.72 9.94
CA PHE A 355 -17.25 5.38 9.39
C PHE A 355 -18.44 4.48 9.72
N ALA A 356 -18.89 4.50 10.98
CA ALA A 356 -20.00 3.67 11.45
C ALA A 356 -21.31 4.01 10.73
N GLU A 357 -21.57 5.31 10.55
CA GLU A 357 -22.74 5.83 9.86
C GLU A 357 -22.74 5.42 8.39
N ALA A 358 -21.58 5.53 7.72
CA ALA A 358 -21.43 5.17 6.31
C ALA A 358 -21.55 3.65 6.05
N LEU A 359 -21.25 2.82 7.05
CA LEU A 359 -21.42 1.37 7.00
C LEU A 359 -22.86 0.91 7.22
N ALA A 360 -23.74 1.79 7.72
CA ALA A 360 -25.14 1.46 7.90
C ALA A 360 -25.76 1.17 6.51
N PRO A 361 -26.59 0.12 6.38
CA PRO A 361 -27.21 -0.20 5.10
C PRO A 361 -28.03 1.00 4.64
N THR A 362 -27.54 1.70 3.61
CA THR A 362 -28.30 2.76 2.97
C THR A 362 -29.52 2.08 2.34
N PRO A 363 -30.76 2.53 2.59
CA PRO A 363 -31.92 2.01 1.91
C PRO A 363 -31.66 2.16 0.41
N ARG A 364 -31.48 1.04 -0.32
CA ARG A 364 -31.38 1.10 -1.77
C ARG A 364 -32.69 1.71 -2.24
N VAL A 365 -32.63 2.94 -2.74
CA VAL A 365 -33.72 3.50 -3.52
C VAL A 365 -33.85 2.57 -4.72
N VAL A 366 -34.85 1.70 -4.67
CA VAL A 366 -35.23 0.88 -5.82
C VAL A 366 -35.71 1.88 -6.85
N ILE A 367 -34.83 2.26 -7.76
CA ILE A 367 -35.21 2.98 -8.96
C ILE A 367 -36.11 1.98 -9.70
N LYS A 368 -37.43 2.14 -9.54
CA LYS A 368 -38.39 1.36 -10.32
C LYS A 368 -38.00 1.57 -11.79
N PRO A 369 -37.80 0.51 -12.57
CA PRO A 369 -37.55 0.67 -13.99
C PRO A 369 -38.66 1.56 -14.53
N ALA A 370 -38.28 2.62 -15.25
CA ALA A 370 -39.21 3.55 -15.85
C ALA A 370 -40.27 2.71 -16.58
N GLY A 371 -41.51 2.79 -16.11
CA GLY A 371 -42.59 1.96 -16.61
C GLY A 371 -42.59 2.02 -18.12
N THR A 372 -42.57 0.87 -18.76
CA THR A 372 -42.70 0.71 -20.21
C THR A 372 -43.87 1.58 -20.64
N LEU A 373 -43.59 2.66 -21.37
CA LEU A 373 -44.60 3.44 -22.06
C LEU A 373 -45.29 2.49 -23.02
N SER A 374 -46.45 2.00 -22.58
CA SER A 374 -47.43 1.34 -23.44
C SER A 374 -47.77 2.33 -24.54
N LEU A 375 -47.21 2.11 -25.73
CA LEU A 375 -47.67 2.73 -26.96
C LEU A 375 -49.10 2.23 -27.19
N GLY A 376 -50.06 3.04 -26.77
CA GLY A 376 -51.47 2.82 -27.06
C GLY A 376 -51.65 2.65 -28.56
N SER A 377 -52.18 1.49 -28.97
CA SER A 377 -52.62 1.22 -30.32
C SER A 377 -53.77 2.17 -30.67
N GLY A 378 -53.43 3.26 -31.37
CA GLY A 378 -54.40 4.14 -32.01
C GLY A 378 -55.16 3.36 -33.07
N ASN A 379 -56.41 3.02 -32.73
CA ASN A 379 -57.35 2.37 -33.64
C ASN A 379 -57.84 3.41 -34.64
N THR A 380 -57.40 3.32 -35.91
CA THR A 380 -57.93 4.13 -37.00
C THR A 380 -58.96 3.30 -37.76
N SER A 381 -60.25 3.48 -37.42
CA SER A 381 -61.36 2.98 -38.23
C SER A 381 -61.67 3.96 -39.35
N LYS A 382 -61.44 3.53 -40.59
CA LYS A 382 -62.13 4.06 -41.78
C LYS A 382 -63.51 3.42 -41.87
N ALA A 383 -64.56 4.24 -41.85
CA ALA A 383 -65.76 4.19 -42.68
C ALA A 383 -66.59 5.43 -42.39
#